data_AF-A0A2T4JFA7-F1
#
_entry.id   AF-A0A2T4JFA7-F1
#
_cell.length_a   1.000
_cell.length_b   1.000
_cell.length_c   1.000
_cell.angle_alpha   90.00
_cell.angle_beta   90.00
_cell.angle_gamma   90.00
#
_symmetry.space_group_name_H-M   'P 1'
#
loop_
_entity.id
_entity.type
_entity.pdbx_description
1 polymer ?
#
loop_
_entity_poly.entity_id
_entity_poly.type
_entity_poly.pdbx_seq_one_letter_code
_entity_poly.pdbx_strand_id
1 'polypeptide(L)'
;MSARAIVLGFTTNYAFAAGALLASILARDPAFDATVVIYHDGLPEDQQAAFLRLWPRCRFLPFTAADVAKRLGVTVDDARVAPYLAHFSPLVLTKLELPALLDEYERVIWLDADILVRGPLAPLWDFDCLAWRPLPEGAFARREKVLSVFRHLDLDPAVPLLNGGVIGVSRRFLDRGGSVGLIHRMAAHLVEQAPPSQIAEMPWYLAAASLHLPVTAWPMRFNHPVMTGGVEDALLVHAIGPHKFWNATPLMQLFPDWATHQATWVACGGQPYAGPLTLAEAHPAEAAEVLKAADARTYWLTVFADLRAALPRGMVADLRHDRKFLRLFLHGRPEEQHLRLLRLSNEQRMGLEVHLPRALRAEVLDTLAGAVKGARREGDRALSVPIAQIGQALAAADAVIPDA
;
A
#
# COMPACT_ATOMS: atom_id res chain seq x y z
N MET A 1 4.14 -33.47 8.63
CA MET A 1 3.75 -32.04 8.56
C MET A 1 4.32 -31.47 7.28
N SER A 2 3.62 -30.56 6.60
CA SER A 2 4.16 -29.87 5.41
C SER A 2 5.41 -29.07 5.80
N ALA A 3 6.45 -29.08 4.97
CA ALA A 3 7.63 -28.22 5.15
C ALA A 3 7.33 -26.73 4.86
N ARG A 4 6.12 -26.40 4.40
CA ARG A 4 5.74 -25.11 3.85
C ARG A 4 4.45 -24.58 4.46
N ALA A 5 4.39 -23.28 4.72
CA ALA A 5 3.17 -22.62 5.15
C ALA A 5 2.86 -21.33 4.38
N ILE A 6 1.58 -21.11 4.08
CA ILE A 6 1.05 -19.78 3.74
C ILE A 6 0.54 -19.14 5.03
N VAL A 7 0.82 -17.86 5.21
CA VAL A 7 0.45 -17.09 6.38
C VAL A 7 -0.45 -15.93 5.96
N LEU A 8 -1.60 -15.84 6.63
CA LEU A 8 -2.58 -14.77 6.47
C LEU A 8 -2.79 -14.08 7.81
N GLY A 9 -3.07 -12.79 7.80
CA GLY A 9 -3.54 -12.06 8.97
C GLY A 9 -4.64 -11.09 8.57
N PHE A 10 -5.81 -11.24 9.18
CA PHE A 10 -6.96 -10.42 8.87
C PHE A 10 -7.88 -10.27 10.08
N THR A 11 -8.63 -9.16 10.09
CA THR A 11 -9.75 -8.99 11.03
C THR A 11 -10.93 -9.84 10.57
N THR A 12 -11.76 -10.29 11.49
CA THR A 12 -12.84 -11.26 11.25
C THR A 12 -13.77 -10.85 10.11
N ASN A 13 -14.04 -9.56 9.94
CA ASN A 13 -14.87 -9.03 8.84
C ASN A 13 -14.22 -9.17 7.44
N TYR A 14 -12.96 -9.59 7.34
CA TYR A 14 -12.24 -9.91 6.10
C TYR A 14 -12.13 -11.42 5.84
N ALA A 15 -12.77 -12.28 6.64
CA ALA A 15 -12.77 -13.74 6.42
C ALA A 15 -13.21 -14.12 5.00
N PHE A 16 -14.19 -13.41 4.44
CA PHE A 16 -14.65 -13.62 3.06
C PHE A 16 -13.55 -13.41 2.01
N ALA A 17 -12.66 -12.44 2.22
CA ALA A 17 -11.58 -12.10 1.30
C ALA A 17 -10.49 -13.18 1.36
N ALA A 18 -10.09 -13.57 2.57
CA ALA A 18 -9.15 -14.66 2.78
C ALA A 18 -9.68 -16.01 2.28
N GLY A 19 -10.98 -16.28 2.46
CA GLY A 19 -11.64 -17.46 1.91
C GLY A 19 -11.61 -17.50 0.38
N ALA A 20 -11.93 -16.37 -0.27
CA ALA A 20 -11.83 -16.24 -1.72
C ALA A 20 -10.37 -16.37 -2.22
N LEU A 21 -9.39 -15.82 -1.50
CA LEU A 21 -7.97 -16.00 -1.80
C LEU A 21 -7.60 -17.49 -1.79
N LEU A 22 -7.92 -18.23 -0.72
CA LEU A 22 -7.58 -19.67 -0.65
C LEU A 22 -8.32 -20.49 -1.71
N ALA A 23 -9.58 -20.17 -2.00
CA ALA A 23 -10.33 -20.79 -3.08
C ALA A 23 -9.67 -20.52 -4.45
N SER A 24 -9.12 -19.32 -4.66
CA SER A 24 -8.36 -19.01 -5.88
C SER A 24 -7.06 -19.82 -5.99
N ILE A 25 -6.38 -20.09 -4.87
CA ILE A 25 -5.20 -20.97 -4.85
C ILE A 25 -5.60 -22.39 -5.26
N LEU A 26 -6.63 -22.98 -4.63
CA LEU A 26 -7.08 -24.33 -4.94
C LEU A 26 -7.53 -24.48 -6.40
N ALA A 27 -8.15 -23.45 -6.96
CA ALA A 27 -8.59 -23.46 -8.36
C ALA A 27 -7.42 -23.41 -9.35
N ARG A 28 -6.30 -22.75 -9.00
CA ARG A 28 -5.16 -22.53 -9.89
C ARG A 28 -4.00 -23.49 -9.65
N ASP A 29 -3.92 -24.07 -8.46
CA ASP A 29 -2.89 -25.00 -8.03
C ASP A 29 -3.50 -26.06 -7.08
N PRO A 30 -4.33 -27.00 -7.58
CA PRO A 30 -4.99 -28.00 -6.74
C PRO A 30 -4.03 -28.93 -5.99
N ALA A 31 -2.79 -29.05 -6.48
CA ALA A 31 -1.74 -29.85 -5.87
C ALA A 31 -0.89 -29.05 -4.85
N PHE A 32 -1.27 -27.80 -4.56
CA PHE A 32 -0.49 -26.93 -3.69
C PHE A 32 -0.44 -27.47 -2.27
N ASP A 33 0.76 -27.91 -1.87
CA ASP A 33 0.99 -28.56 -0.59
C ASP A 33 1.57 -27.58 0.45
N ALA A 34 0.68 -26.88 1.16
CA ALA A 34 1.06 -26.07 2.32
C ALA A 34 0.04 -26.15 3.46
N THR A 35 0.52 -25.88 4.67
CA THR A 35 -0.34 -25.52 5.81
C THR A 35 -0.74 -24.05 5.68
N VAL A 36 -1.98 -23.69 5.99
CA VAL A 36 -2.41 -22.29 6.07
C VAL A 36 -2.43 -21.88 7.54
N VAL A 37 -1.65 -20.86 7.89
CA VAL A 37 -1.63 -20.26 9.23
C VAL A 37 -2.38 -18.94 9.17
N ILE A 38 -3.43 -18.80 9.98
CA ILE A 38 -4.33 -17.66 9.99
C ILE A 38 -4.22 -16.97 11.33
N TYR A 39 -3.68 -15.75 11.33
CA TYR A 39 -3.83 -14.84 12.44
C TYR A 39 -5.18 -14.12 12.38
N HIS A 40 -5.91 -14.07 13.50
CA HIS A 40 -7.24 -13.44 13.56
C HIS A 40 -7.48 -12.72 14.89
N ASP A 41 -8.43 -11.77 14.89
CA ASP A 41 -8.85 -10.97 16.05
C ASP A 41 -10.12 -11.52 16.75
N GLY A 42 -10.43 -12.80 16.55
CA GLY A 42 -11.62 -13.45 17.11
C GLY A 42 -12.55 -14.13 16.09
N LEU A 43 -11.99 -14.64 14.99
CA LEU A 43 -12.70 -15.44 13.98
C LEU A 43 -13.60 -16.52 14.62
N PRO A 44 -14.93 -16.47 14.41
CA PRO A 44 -15.89 -17.42 14.94
C PRO A 44 -15.64 -18.88 14.51
N GLU A 45 -16.04 -19.83 15.35
CA GLU A 45 -15.82 -21.27 15.13
C GLU A 45 -16.47 -21.80 13.84
N ASP A 46 -17.65 -21.26 13.46
CA ASP A 46 -18.33 -21.62 12.22
C ASP A 46 -17.53 -21.17 10.98
N GLN A 47 -16.89 -20.00 11.04
CA GLN A 47 -15.99 -19.50 9.99
C GLN A 47 -14.68 -20.31 9.97
N GLN A 48 -14.12 -20.67 11.12
CA GLN A 48 -12.97 -21.58 11.19
C GLN A 48 -13.29 -22.95 10.56
N ALA A 49 -14.48 -23.49 10.84
CA ALA A 49 -14.96 -24.73 10.23
C ALA A 49 -15.14 -24.59 8.70
N ALA A 50 -15.56 -23.43 8.21
CA ALA A 50 -15.62 -23.16 6.77
C ALA A 50 -14.22 -23.17 6.12
N PHE A 51 -13.23 -22.54 6.77
CA PHE A 51 -11.84 -22.62 6.33
C PHE A 51 -11.31 -24.05 6.32
N LEU A 52 -11.63 -24.87 7.33
CA LEU A 52 -11.21 -26.28 7.37
C LEU A 52 -11.89 -27.14 6.30
N ARG A 53 -13.14 -26.83 5.92
CA ARG A 53 -13.81 -27.48 4.78
C ARG A 53 -13.18 -27.10 3.45
N LEU A 54 -12.76 -25.83 3.30
CA LEU A 54 -12.07 -25.36 2.10
C LEU A 54 -10.63 -25.90 2.04
N TRP A 55 -9.90 -25.82 3.14
CA TRP A 55 -8.49 -26.19 3.27
C TRP A 55 -8.25 -26.95 4.60
N PRO A 56 -8.18 -28.29 4.58
CA PRO A 56 -8.15 -29.09 5.81
C PRO A 56 -6.99 -28.82 6.77
N ARG A 57 -5.87 -28.28 6.25
CA ARG A 57 -4.68 -27.95 7.04
C ARG A 57 -4.60 -26.46 7.37
N CYS A 58 -5.63 -25.95 8.06
CA CYS A 58 -5.60 -24.61 8.63
C CYS A 58 -5.16 -24.65 10.10
N ARG A 59 -4.41 -23.63 10.53
CA ARG A 59 -4.12 -23.32 11.93
C ARG A 59 -4.60 -21.90 12.22
N PHE A 60 -5.33 -21.73 13.31
CA PHE A 60 -5.88 -20.44 13.71
C PHE A 60 -5.13 -19.93 14.94
N LEU A 61 -4.58 -18.73 14.86
CA LEU A 61 -3.78 -18.10 15.89
C LEU A 61 -4.42 -16.75 16.28
N PRO A 62 -4.92 -16.59 17.50
CA PRO A 62 -5.45 -15.30 17.93
C PRO A 62 -4.31 -14.27 18.01
N PHE A 63 -4.59 -13.04 17.58
CA PHE A 63 -3.66 -11.91 17.65
C PHE A 63 -4.41 -10.61 17.86
N THR A 64 -3.96 -9.83 18.85
CA THR A 64 -4.69 -8.64 19.33
C THR A 64 -3.80 -7.40 19.43
N ALA A 65 -4.38 -6.26 19.81
CA ALA A 65 -3.58 -5.06 20.10
C ALA A 65 -2.67 -5.26 21.34
N ALA A 66 -3.08 -6.09 22.31
CA ALA A 66 -2.26 -6.43 23.48
C ALA A 66 -1.00 -7.22 23.09
N ASP A 67 -1.12 -8.09 22.08
CA ASP A 67 -0.02 -8.81 21.49
C ASP A 67 1.03 -7.87 20.88
N VAL A 68 0.57 -6.87 20.14
CA VAL A 68 1.43 -5.83 19.56
C VAL A 68 2.12 -5.02 20.66
N ALA A 69 1.35 -4.52 21.62
CA ALA A 69 1.85 -3.73 22.73
C ALA A 69 2.98 -4.46 23.47
N LYS A 70 2.77 -5.73 23.79
CA LYS A 70 3.78 -6.59 24.42
C LYS A 70 5.05 -6.74 23.58
N ARG A 71 4.92 -6.99 22.26
CA ARG A 71 6.06 -7.21 21.35
C ARG A 71 6.89 -5.96 21.13
N LEU A 72 6.23 -4.80 21.10
CA LEU A 72 6.88 -3.51 20.87
C LEU A 72 7.33 -2.82 22.16
N GLY A 73 7.00 -3.36 23.33
CA GLY A 73 7.36 -2.77 24.63
C GLY A 73 6.61 -1.46 24.92
N VAL A 74 5.36 -1.34 24.45
CA VAL A 74 4.51 -0.15 24.59
C VAL A 74 3.18 -0.51 25.26
N THR A 75 2.36 0.48 25.56
CA THR A 75 0.96 0.27 25.99
C THR A 75 0.03 0.16 24.78
N VAL A 76 -1.16 -0.44 24.95
CA VAL A 76 -2.15 -0.57 23.87
C VAL A 76 -2.58 0.79 23.33
N ASP A 77 -2.70 1.79 24.21
CA ASP A 77 -3.12 3.15 23.87
C ASP A 77 -1.93 4.10 23.61
N ASP A 78 -0.73 3.56 23.35
CA ASP A 78 0.44 4.38 23.07
C ASP A 78 0.19 5.26 21.84
N ALA A 79 0.26 6.58 22.02
CA ALA A 79 -0.06 7.56 20.98
C ALA A 79 0.80 7.44 19.72
N ARG A 80 1.97 6.79 19.80
CA ARG A 80 2.85 6.53 18.66
C ARG A 80 2.35 5.39 17.80
N VAL A 81 1.60 4.44 18.36
CA VAL A 81 1.21 3.18 17.68
C VAL A 81 -0.30 3.10 17.45
N ALA A 82 -1.11 3.57 18.41
CA ALA A 82 -2.57 3.48 18.35
C ALA A 82 -3.19 4.06 17.06
N PRO A 83 -2.77 5.22 16.52
CA PRO A 83 -3.32 5.74 15.26
C PRO A 83 -3.04 4.82 14.07
N TYR A 84 -1.87 4.17 14.06
CA TYR A 84 -1.49 3.24 13.00
C TYR A 84 -2.33 1.95 13.08
N LEU A 85 -2.52 1.39 14.28
CA LEU A 85 -3.35 0.20 14.46
C LEU A 85 -4.83 0.49 14.20
N ALA A 86 -5.32 1.70 14.50
CA ALA A 86 -6.68 2.11 14.16
C ALA A 86 -6.89 2.16 12.64
N HIS A 87 -5.85 2.54 11.88
CA HIS A 87 -5.93 2.60 10.42
C HIS A 87 -5.76 1.22 9.74
N PHE A 88 -4.82 0.39 10.22
CA PHE A 88 -4.43 -0.86 9.55
C PHE A 88 -4.82 -2.16 10.27
N SER A 89 -5.43 -2.09 11.46
CA SER A 89 -5.61 -3.21 12.42
C SER A 89 -4.29 -3.74 12.99
N PRO A 90 -4.27 -4.28 14.23
CA PRO A 90 -3.15 -5.05 14.77
C PRO A 90 -2.64 -6.16 13.84
N LEU A 91 -3.52 -6.73 13.03
CA LEU A 91 -3.26 -7.89 12.18
C LEU A 91 -2.22 -7.59 11.10
N VAL A 92 -2.01 -6.33 10.71
CA VAL A 92 -0.94 -5.94 9.78
C VAL A 92 0.45 -6.31 10.30
N LEU A 93 0.63 -6.38 11.63
CA LEU A 93 1.91 -6.68 12.27
C LEU A 93 2.16 -8.18 12.48
N THR A 94 1.20 -9.04 12.12
CA THR A 94 1.41 -10.49 12.15
C THR A 94 2.47 -10.94 11.13
N LYS A 95 2.76 -10.10 10.12
CA LYS A 95 3.94 -10.21 9.25
C LYS A 95 5.24 -10.29 10.03
N LEU A 96 5.33 -9.73 11.24
CA LEU A 96 6.53 -9.76 12.06
C LEU A 96 6.72 -11.11 12.77
N GLU A 97 5.69 -11.95 12.80
CA GLU A 97 5.70 -13.26 13.46
C GLU A 97 6.24 -14.39 12.58
N LEU A 98 6.45 -14.14 11.27
CA LEU A 98 6.92 -15.16 10.32
C LEU A 98 8.15 -15.95 10.80
N PRO A 99 9.18 -15.33 11.44
CA PRO A 99 10.33 -16.09 11.91
C PRO A 99 10.00 -17.14 12.98
N ALA A 100 8.98 -16.90 13.82
CA ALA A 100 8.58 -17.85 14.86
C ALA A 100 7.98 -19.13 14.26
N LEU A 101 7.36 -19.03 13.08
CA LEU A 101 6.80 -20.19 12.38
C LEU A 101 7.89 -21.09 11.78
N LEU A 102 9.10 -20.58 11.58
CA LEU A 102 10.19 -21.36 10.99
C LEU A 102 10.66 -22.50 11.89
N ASP A 103 10.30 -22.52 13.18
CA ASP A 103 10.52 -23.67 14.09
C ASP A 103 9.75 -24.92 13.67
N GLU A 104 8.66 -24.73 12.93
CA GLU A 104 7.80 -25.82 12.45
C GLU A 104 7.85 -25.99 10.93
N TYR A 105 8.27 -24.96 10.18
CA TYR A 105 8.28 -24.95 8.72
C TYR A 105 9.65 -24.57 8.16
N GLU A 106 10.02 -25.16 7.03
CA GLU A 106 11.24 -24.81 6.30
C GLU A 106 11.08 -23.46 5.57
N ARG A 107 9.89 -23.18 5.03
CA ARG A 107 9.57 -21.92 4.34
C ARG A 107 8.16 -21.45 4.68
N VAL A 108 8.01 -20.15 4.86
CA VAL A 108 6.72 -19.48 5.03
C VAL A 108 6.56 -18.35 4.02
N ILE A 109 5.34 -18.19 3.50
CA ILE A 109 4.99 -17.08 2.60
C ILE A 109 3.81 -16.34 3.22
N TRP A 110 3.98 -15.04 3.46
CA TRP A 110 2.88 -14.13 3.76
C TRP A 110 2.12 -13.74 2.50
N LEU A 111 0.79 -13.68 2.58
CA LEU A 111 -0.09 -13.09 1.57
C LEU A 111 -1.08 -12.11 2.23
N ASP A 112 -1.22 -10.92 1.67
CA ASP A 112 -2.34 -10.04 2.02
C ASP A 112 -3.68 -10.65 1.55
N ALA A 113 -4.75 -10.46 2.33
CA ALA A 113 -6.07 -11.06 2.07
C ALA A 113 -6.79 -10.48 0.83
N ASP A 114 -6.30 -9.38 0.28
CA ASP A 114 -6.82 -8.69 -0.91
C ASP A 114 -6.04 -9.05 -2.20
N ILE A 115 -5.45 -10.24 -2.21
CA ILE A 115 -4.79 -10.85 -3.36
C ILE A 115 -5.75 -11.81 -4.08
N LEU A 116 -5.69 -11.82 -5.41
CA LEU A 116 -6.31 -12.82 -6.28
C LEU A 116 -5.22 -13.66 -6.96
N VAL A 117 -5.30 -14.98 -6.85
CA VAL A 117 -4.38 -15.91 -7.52
C VAL A 117 -4.91 -16.27 -8.91
N ARG A 118 -4.06 -16.08 -9.93
CA ARG A 118 -4.37 -16.33 -11.34
C ARG A 118 -3.54 -17.45 -11.98
N GLY A 119 -2.56 -17.99 -11.28
CA GLY A 119 -1.75 -19.13 -11.77
C GLY A 119 -1.04 -19.89 -10.65
N PRO A 120 -0.21 -20.89 -10.99
CA PRO A 120 0.40 -21.78 -10.03
C PRO A 120 1.37 -21.05 -9.10
N LEU A 121 1.37 -21.44 -7.82
CA LEU A 121 2.17 -20.79 -6.78
C LEU A 121 3.49 -21.51 -6.50
N ALA A 122 3.71 -22.70 -7.07
CA ALA A 122 4.97 -23.43 -6.94
C ALA A 122 6.24 -22.56 -7.10
N PRO A 123 6.32 -21.62 -8.07
CA PRO A 123 7.49 -20.75 -8.22
C PRO A 123 7.77 -19.81 -7.03
N LEU A 124 6.79 -19.51 -6.18
CA LEU A 124 7.02 -18.67 -4.99
C LEU A 124 7.90 -19.37 -3.95
N TRP A 125 8.11 -20.68 -4.05
CA TRP A 125 8.99 -21.39 -3.11
C TRP A 125 10.47 -21.35 -3.53
N ASP A 126 10.79 -20.78 -4.71
CA ASP A 126 12.13 -20.70 -5.26
C ASP A 126 12.87 -19.45 -4.72
N PHE A 127 13.35 -19.56 -3.49
CA PHE A 127 14.23 -18.59 -2.85
C PHE A 127 15.06 -19.24 -1.74
N ASP A 128 16.25 -18.69 -1.48
CA ASP A 128 17.18 -19.20 -0.46
C ASP A 128 16.80 -18.75 0.96
N CYS A 129 16.82 -17.44 1.22
CA CYS A 129 16.65 -16.88 2.57
C CYS A 129 15.39 -16.01 2.69
N LEU A 130 15.36 -14.90 1.96
CA LEU A 130 14.26 -13.95 1.94
C LEU A 130 13.82 -13.70 0.50
N ALA A 131 12.54 -13.36 0.31
CA ALA A 131 12.03 -12.97 -0.99
C ALA A 131 10.89 -11.96 -0.89
N TRP A 132 10.88 -10.98 -1.79
CA TRP A 132 9.77 -10.05 -1.94
C TRP A 132 9.87 -9.31 -3.27
N ARG A 133 8.76 -8.68 -3.66
CA ARG A 133 8.77 -7.73 -4.78
C ARG A 133 9.44 -6.42 -4.34
N PRO A 134 10.47 -5.93 -5.04
CA PRO A 134 11.02 -4.60 -4.79
C PRO A 134 9.99 -3.49 -5.02
N LEU A 135 10.07 -2.43 -4.21
CA LEU A 135 9.41 -1.17 -4.51
C LEU A 135 10.07 -0.50 -5.73
N PRO A 136 9.30 0.33 -6.49
CA PRO A 136 9.85 1.02 -7.65
C PRO A 136 10.93 2.03 -7.27
N GLU A 137 11.67 2.50 -8.27
CA GLU A 137 12.70 3.53 -8.14
C GLU A 137 12.17 4.78 -7.39
N GLY A 138 13.04 5.41 -6.61
CA GLY A 138 12.68 6.55 -5.75
C GLY A 138 12.01 6.17 -4.42
N ALA A 139 11.71 4.89 -4.17
CA ALA A 139 11.20 4.43 -2.87
C ALA A 139 12.15 4.71 -1.69
N PHE A 140 13.46 4.69 -1.93
CA PHE A 140 14.48 5.06 -0.94
C PHE A 140 14.42 6.54 -0.58
N ALA A 141 14.31 7.43 -1.57
CA ALA A 141 14.16 8.87 -1.31
C ALA A 141 12.91 9.17 -0.46
N ARG A 142 11.80 8.45 -0.69
CA ARG A 142 10.59 8.55 0.14
C ARG A 142 10.79 8.06 1.58
N ARG A 143 11.85 7.31 1.85
CA ARG A 143 12.16 6.70 3.16
C ARG A 143 13.41 7.26 3.81
N GLU A 144 14.03 8.28 3.22
CA GLU A 144 15.30 8.84 3.70
C GLU A 144 15.25 9.22 5.19
N LYS A 145 14.14 9.84 5.64
CA LYS A 145 13.95 10.19 7.04
C LYS A 145 13.96 8.96 7.96
N VAL A 146 13.27 7.88 7.57
CA VAL A 146 13.24 6.63 8.33
C VAL A 146 14.63 6.01 8.35
N LEU A 147 15.29 5.92 7.19
CA LEU A 147 16.65 5.35 7.07
C LEU A 147 17.70 6.15 7.84
N SER A 148 17.51 7.46 8.00
CA SER A 148 18.44 8.33 8.73
C SER A 148 18.58 7.96 10.21
N VAL A 149 17.52 7.40 10.81
CA VAL A 149 17.52 6.87 12.19
C VAL A 149 18.48 5.69 12.34
N PHE A 150 18.62 4.89 11.29
CA PHE A 150 19.42 3.67 11.28
C PHE A 150 20.81 3.84 10.67
N ARG A 151 21.31 5.08 10.54
CA ARG A 151 22.67 5.35 10.02
C ARG A 151 23.80 4.73 10.84
N HIS A 152 23.50 4.35 12.09
CA HIS A 152 24.43 3.66 12.96
C HIS A 152 24.57 2.17 12.62
N LEU A 153 23.65 1.61 11.83
CA LEU A 153 23.76 0.25 11.29
C LEU A 153 24.55 0.28 9.98
N ASP A 154 25.38 -0.73 9.79
CA ASP A 154 25.98 -1.03 8.49
C ASP A 154 24.91 -1.70 7.62
N LEU A 155 24.24 -0.92 6.77
CA LEU A 155 23.14 -1.37 5.93
C LEU A 155 23.64 -1.67 4.53
N ASP A 156 23.46 -2.91 4.07
CA ASP A 156 23.76 -3.30 2.69
C ASP A 156 22.87 -2.54 1.69
N PRO A 157 23.46 -1.67 0.83
CA PRO A 157 22.69 -0.90 -0.15
C PRO A 157 22.14 -1.77 -1.30
N ALA A 158 22.61 -3.01 -1.46
CA ALA A 158 22.11 -3.93 -2.48
C ALA A 158 20.75 -4.54 -2.13
N VAL A 159 20.33 -4.47 -0.85
CA VAL A 159 19.04 -5.00 -0.42
C VAL A 159 17.91 -4.09 -0.91
N PRO A 160 16.95 -4.59 -1.71
CA PRO A 160 15.86 -3.77 -2.19
C PRO A 160 14.81 -3.54 -1.09
N LEU A 161 14.23 -2.34 -1.06
CA LEU A 161 13.03 -2.09 -0.25
C LEU A 161 11.87 -2.99 -0.69
N LEU A 162 11.19 -3.59 0.27
CA LEU A 162 10.07 -4.50 0.03
C LEU A 162 8.72 -3.82 -0.15
N ASN A 163 7.88 -4.42 -0.98
CA ASN A 163 6.43 -4.30 -0.87
C ASN A 163 5.89 -5.40 0.06
N GLY A 164 5.14 -5.01 1.09
CA GLY A 164 4.68 -5.93 2.14
C GLY A 164 3.58 -6.92 1.75
N GLY A 165 3.03 -6.85 0.54
CA GLY A 165 1.90 -7.71 0.15
C GLY A 165 2.21 -9.19 0.06
N VAL A 166 3.46 -9.53 -0.26
CA VAL A 166 3.95 -10.91 -0.38
C VAL A 166 5.38 -10.95 0.12
N ILE A 167 5.64 -11.77 1.15
CA ILE A 167 6.97 -11.90 1.79
C ILE A 167 7.27 -13.39 1.94
N GLY A 168 8.39 -13.84 1.37
CA GLY A 168 8.94 -15.18 1.57
C GLY A 168 10.05 -15.16 2.62
N VAL A 169 9.99 -16.11 3.56
CA VAL A 169 11.01 -16.29 4.61
C VAL A 169 11.30 -17.78 4.74
N SER A 170 12.58 -18.16 4.76
CA SER A 170 12.99 -19.56 4.97
C SER A 170 13.74 -19.73 6.29
N ARG A 171 13.94 -20.99 6.70
CA ARG A 171 14.76 -21.38 7.85
C ARG A 171 16.18 -20.77 7.80
N ARG A 172 16.73 -20.50 6.59
CA ARG A 172 18.02 -19.82 6.43
C ARG A 172 18.08 -18.44 7.07
N PHE A 173 16.93 -17.77 7.24
CA PHE A 173 16.85 -16.53 8.00
C PHE A 173 17.36 -16.72 9.43
N LEU A 174 16.94 -17.80 10.10
CA LEU A 174 17.38 -18.12 11.46
C LEU A 174 18.85 -18.53 11.50
N ASP A 175 19.29 -19.37 10.54
CA ASP A 175 20.69 -19.82 10.44
C ASP A 175 21.68 -18.64 10.29
N ARG A 176 21.21 -17.52 9.72
CA ARG A 176 22.01 -16.31 9.47
C ARG A 176 21.82 -15.22 10.53
N GLY A 177 21.34 -15.58 11.73
CA GLY A 177 21.19 -14.67 12.87
C GLY A 177 19.88 -13.87 12.90
N GLY A 178 18.98 -14.12 11.96
CA GLY A 178 17.60 -13.63 12.02
C GLY A 178 16.84 -14.26 13.18
N SER A 179 15.86 -13.53 13.71
CA SER A 179 14.93 -14.05 14.72
C SER A 179 13.68 -13.19 14.79
N VAL A 180 12.60 -13.72 15.37
CA VAL A 180 11.39 -12.93 15.65
C VAL A 180 11.72 -11.74 16.57
N GLY A 181 12.57 -11.96 17.58
CA GLY A 181 13.01 -10.91 18.49
C GLY A 181 13.83 -9.81 17.81
N LEU A 182 14.62 -10.12 16.78
CA LEU A 182 15.31 -9.11 15.97
C LEU A 182 14.30 -8.21 15.24
N ILE A 183 13.33 -8.82 14.56
CA ILE A 183 12.28 -8.12 13.83
C ILE A 183 11.49 -7.21 14.77
N HIS A 184 11.08 -7.71 15.95
CA HIS A 184 10.38 -6.91 16.95
C HIS A 184 11.21 -5.75 17.50
N ARG A 185 12.51 -5.95 17.76
CA ARG A 185 13.39 -4.85 18.19
C ARG A 185 13.52 -3.75 17.14
N MET A 186 13.61 -4.12 15.86
CA MET A 186 13.64 -3.14 14.78
C MET A 186 12.32 -2.38 14.66
N ALA A 187 11.18 -3.07 14.83
CA ALA A 187 9.87 -2.43 14.86
C ALA A 187 9.71 -1.49 16.06
N ALA A 188 10.13 -1.89 17.26
CA ALA A 188 10.10 -1.06 18.46
C ALA A 188 10.96 0.20 18.29
N HIS A 189 12.17 0.06 17.72
CA HIS A 189 13.03 1.22 17.45
C HIS A 189 12.41 2.18 16.42
N LEU A 190 11.71 1.66 15.41
CA LEU A 190 10.95 2.50 14.47
C LEU A 190 9.84 3.29 15.18
N VAL A 191 9.08 2.65 16.07
CA VAL A 191 8.04 3.32 16.87
C VAL A 191 8.61 4.47 17.70
N GLU A 192 9.82 4.31 18.23
CA GLU A 192 10.46 5.35 19.04
C GLU A 192 10.96 6.55 18.23
N GLN A 193 11.42 6.32 17.01
CA GLN A 193 12.26 7.28 16.28
C GLN A 193 11.67 7.75 14.95
N ALA A 194 10.63 7.08 14.44
CA ALA A 194 10.07 7.32 13.12
C ALA A 194 8.53 7.33 13.14
N PRO A 195 7.88 7.95 12.14
CA PRO A 195 6.44 7.84 11.98
C PRO A 195 6.02 6.37 11.86
N PRO A 196 4.91 5.96 12.48
CA PRO A 196 4.52 4.55 12.57
C PRO A 196 4.06 3.96 11.24
N SER A 197 3.92 4.75 10.18
CA SER A 197 3.35 4.31 8.89
C SER A 197 4.17 3.25 8.14
N GLN A 198 5.30 2.79 8.68
CA GLN A 198 6.17 1.81 8.02
C GLN A 198 6.63 0.65 8.92
N ILE A 199 5.98 0.45 10.07
CA ILE A 199 6.42 -0.55 11.05
C ILE A 199 6.15 -2.01 10.63
N ALA A 200 5.32 -2.26 9.61
CA ALA A 200 5.05 -3.61 9.14
C ALA A 200 6.14 -4.14 8.17
N GLU A 201 6.68 -3.27 7.31
CA GLU A 201 7.66 -3.65 6.29
C GLU A 201 9.10 -3.31 6.69
N MET A 202 9.37 -2.09 7.19
CA MET A 202 10.75 -1.64 7.41
C MET A 202 11.58 -2.53 8.33
N PRO A 203 11.04 -3.19 9.37
CA PRO A 203 11.82 -4.16 10.15
C PRO A 203 12.45 -5.27 9.29
N TRP A 204 11.76 -5.73 8.25
CA TRP A 204 12.27 -6.77 7.35
C TRP A 204 13.43 -6.26 6.49
N TYR A 205 13.28 -5.06 5.90
CA TYR A 205 14.37 -4.43 5.16
C TYR A 205 15.59 -4.21 6.05
N LEU A 206 15.39 -3.65 7.24
CA LEU A 206 16.47 -3.35 8.17
C LEU A 206 17.20 -4.62 8.59
N ALA A 207 16.47 -5.70 8.90
CA ALA A 207 17.06 -6.98 9.30
C ALA A 207 17.88 -7.58 8.17
N ALA A 208 17.34 -7.57 6.94
CA ALA A 208 18.04 -8.08 5.78
C ALA A 208 19.30 -7.28 5.46
N ALA A 209 19.20 -5.95 5.47
CA ALA A 209 20.32 -5.06 5.17
C ALA A 209 21.40 -5.12 6.25
N SER A 210 21.05 -5.16 7.55
CA SER A 210 22.03 -5.19 8.64
C SER A 210 22.75 -6.52 8.80
N LEU A 211 22.12 -7.61 8.36
CA LEU A 211 22.68 -8.96 8.43
C LEU A 211 23.24 -9.42 7.07
N HIS A 212 23.26 -8.54 6.05
CA HIS A 212 23.68 -8.85 4.68
C HIS A 212 23.02 -10.13 4.15
N LEU A 213 21.71 -10.26 4.37
CA LEU A 213 20.96 -11.46 3.98
C LEU A 213 20.68 -11.46 2.47
N PRO A 214 20.78 -12.62 1.80
CA PRO A 214 20.39 -12.71 0.40
C PRO A 214 18.87 -12.55 0.27
N VAL A 215 18.47 -11.60 -0.58
CA VAL A 215 17.07 -11.31 -0.90
C VAL A 215 16.82 -11.64 -2.36
N THR A 216 15.90 -12.56 -2.61
CA THR A 216 15.41 -12.86 -3.95
C THR A 216 14.40 -11.79 -4.36
N ALA A 217 14.79 -10.94 -5.31
CA ALA A 217 13.91 -9.93 -5.87
C ALA A 217 12.86 -10.58 -6.79
N TRP A 218 11.64 -10.72 -6.30
CA TRP A 218 10.57 -11.29 -7.09
C TRP A 218 10.09 -10.33 -8.18
N PRO A 219 9.84 -10.84 -9.41
CA PRO A 219 9.22 -10.04 -10.46
C PRO A 219 7.81 -9.60 -10.06
N MET A 220 7.35 -8.51 -10.70
CA MET A 220 6.07 -7.87 -10.39
C MET A 220 4.86 -8.81 -10.46
N ARG A 221 4.91 -9.84 -11.32
CA ARG A 221 3.86 -10.87 -11.44
C ARG A 221 3.53 -11.61 -10.14
N PHE A 222 4.42 -11.62 -9.15
CA PHE A 222 4.20 -12.24 -7.84
C PHE A 222 3.59 -11.31 -6.79
N ASN A 223 3.34 -10.04 -7.12
CA ASN A 223 2.63 -9.10 -6.27
C ASN A 223 2.24 -7.87 -7.12
N HIS A 224 1.38 -8.12 -8.10
CA HIS A 224 1.09 -7.19 -9.18
C HIS A 224 -0.03 -6.23 -8.78
N PRO A 225 0.21 -4.91 -8.66
CA PRO A 225 -0.87 -3.98 -8.35
C PRO A 225 -1.91 -3.97 -9.46
N VAL A 226 -3.18 -4.02 -9.10
CA VAL A 226 -4.29 -4.10 -10.06
C VAL A 226 -4.36 -2.93 -11.05
N MET A 227 -3.81 -1.78 -10.67
CA MET A 227 -3.82 -0.55 -11.47
C MET A 227 -2.61 -0.40 -12.42
N THR A 228 -1.67 -1.34 -12.37
CA THR A 228 -0.46 -1.31 -13.21
C THR A 228 -0.72 -2.07 -14.51
N GLY A 229 -0.14 -1.61 -15.63
CA GLY A 229 -0.23 -2.34 -16.90
C GLY A 229 0.50 -3.69 -16.84
N GLY A 230 0.08 -4.67 -17.66
CA GLY A 230 0.66 -6.02 -17.68
C GLY A 230 0.06 -6.98 -16.63
N VAL A 231 -1.11 -6.64 -16.07
CA VAL A 231 -1.81 -7.46 -15.06
C VAL A 231 -2.28 -8.81 -15.63
N GLU A 232 -2.35 -8.92 -16.95
CA GLU A 232 -2.67 -10.13 -17.71
C GLU A 232 -1.67 -11.27 -17.43
N ASP A 233 -0.39 -10.93 -17.22
CA ASP A 233 0.70 -11.89 -16.95
C ASP A 233 0.92 -12.15 -15.44
N ALA A 234 0.12 -11.51 -14.58
CA ALA A 234 0.24 -11.62 -13.14
C ALA A 234 -0.18 -13.01 -12.64
N LEU A 235 0.60 -13.57 -11.72
CA LEU A 235 0.22 -14.75 -10.95
C LEU A 235 -0.55 -14.37 -9.69
N LEU A 236 -0.14 -13.27 -9.06
CA LEU A 236 -0.80 -12.68 -7.90
C LEU A 236 -1.19 -11.24 -8.24
N VAL A 237 -2.49 -10.96 -8.30
CA VAL A 237 -3.03 -9.60 -8.48
C VAL A 237 -3.41 -9.05 -7.12
N HIS A 238 -2.86 -7.90 -6.76
CA HIS A 238 -3.03 -7.25 -5.46
C HIS A 238 -3.88 -5.99 -5.63
N ALA A 239 -5.06 -5.96 -5.00
CA ALA A 239 -5.96 -4.81 -5.00
C ALA A 239 -5.53 -3.74 -3.96
N ILE A 240 -4.36 -3.14 -4.15
CA ILE A 240 -3.81 -2.13 -3.23
C ILE A 240 -4.73 -0.89 -3.17
N GLY A 241 -5.03 -0.41 -1.96
CA GLY A 241 -5.83 0.81 -1.73
C GLY A 241 -7.29 0.52 -1.33
N PRO A 242 -8.21 1.49 -1.49
CA PRO A 242 -9.59 1.37 -0.98
C PRO A 242 -10.52 0.54 -1.88
N HIS A 243 -10.17 0.41 -3.16
CA HIS A 243 -10.95 -0.36 -4.14
C HIS A 243 -10.43 -1.79 -4.20
N LYS A 244 -11.35 -2.74 -4.03
CA LYS A 244 -11.10 -4.18 -3.87
C LYS A 244 -11.98 -4.96 -4.83
N PHE A 245 -11.62 -6.23 -5.07
CA PHE A 245 -12.38 -7.13 -5.93
C PHE A 245 -13.85 -7.30 -5.50
N TRP A 246 -14.14 -7.07 -4.23
CA TRP A 246 -15.47 -7.25 -3.63
C TRP A 246 -16.28 -5.97 -3.42
N ASN A 247 -15.65 -4.79 -3.54
CA ASN A 247 -16.36 -3.53 -3.31
C ASN A 247 -16.30 -2.56 -4.49
N ALA A 248 -15.53 -2.82 -5.56
CA ALA A 248 -15.43 -1.91 -6.68
C ALA A 248 -15.96 -2.56 -7.96
N THR A 249 -17.06 -2.03 -8.50
CA THR A 249 -17.69 -2.55 -9.73
C THR A 249 -16.70 -2.70 -10.89
N PRO A 250 -15.79 -1.75 -11.17
CA PRO A 250 -14.76 -1.95 -12.17
C PRO A 250 -13.86 -3.18 -11.93
N LEU A 251 -13.47 -3.44 -10.68
CA LEU A 251 -12.63 -4.59 -10.35
C LEU A 251 -13.41 -5.90 -10.45
N MET A 252 -14.69 -5.90 -10.07
CA MET A 252 -15.56 -7.05 -10.28
C MET A 252 -15.70 -7.41 -11.75
N GLN A 253 -15.77 -6.40 -12.64
CA GLN A 253 -15.87 -6.59 -14.08
C GLN A 253 -14.54 -7.08 -14.68
N LEU A 254 -13.41 -6.54 -14.24
CA LEU A 254 -12.08 -6.94 -14.73
C LEU A 254 -11.63 -8.31 -14.19
N PHE A 255 -12.08 -8.68 -13.00
CA PHE A 255 -11.69 -9.90 -12.30
C PHE A 255 -12.92 -10.71 -11.84
N PRO A 256 -13.77 -11.17 -12.78
CA PRO A 256 -15.02 -11.87 -12.44
C PRO A 256 -14.78 -13.18 -11.69
N ASP A 257 -13.61 -13.80 -11.90
CA ASP A 257 -13.17 -15.01 -11.20
C ASP A 257 -13.22 -14.86 -9.68
N TRP A 258 -13.02 -13.64 -9.14
CA TRP A 258 -13.11 -13.40 -7.71
C TRP A 258 -14.50 -13.76 -7.15
N ALA A 259 -15.58 -13.45 -7.89
CA ALA A 259 -16.93 -13.81 -7.49
C ALA A 259 -17.14 -15.34 -7.50
N THR A 260 -16.52 -16.05 -8.45
CA THR A 260 -16.52 -17.52 -8.47
C THR A 260 -15.83 -18.09 -7.23
N HIS A 261 -14.67 -17.55 -6.84
CA HIS A 261 -13.95 -17.99 -5.65
C HIS A 261 -14.69 -17.65 -4.35
N GLN A 262 -15.38 -16.50 -4.30
CA GLN A 262 -16.26 -16.17 -3.19
C GLN A 262 -17.43 -17.16 -3.09
N ALA A 263 -18.02 -17.57 -4.21
CA ALA A 263 -19.08 -18.59 -4.21
C ALA A 263 -18.57 -19.93 -3.68
N THR A 264 -17.34 -20.34 -4.01
CA THR A 264 -16.70 -21.53 -3.41
C THR A 264 -16.56 -21.39 -1.90
N TRP A 265 -16.09 -20.24 -1.40
CA TRP A 265 -16.00 -19.95 0.03
C TRP A 265 -17.37 -20.05 0.73
N VAL A 266 -18.41 -19.46 0.12
CA VAL A 266 -19.78 -19.51 0.66
C VAL A 266 -20.34 -20.93 0.65
N ALA A 267 -20.05 -21.73 -0.38
CA ALA A 267 -20.43 -23.14 -0.43
C ALA A 267 -19.78 -23.97 0.70
N CYS A 268 -18.61 -23.56 1.18
CA CYS A 268 -17.98 -24.12 2.38
C CYS A 268 -18.60 -23.61 3.69
N GLY A 269 -19.70 -22.84 3.66
CA GLY A 269 -20.35 -22.25 4.85
C GLY A 269 -19.72 -20.95 5.33
N GLY A 270 -18.86 -20.35 4.51
CA GLY A 270 -18.28 -19.04 4.78
C GLY A 270 -19.27 -17.89 4.59
N GLN A 271 -19.09 -16.79 5.29
CA GLN A 271 -19.91 -15.60 5.10
C GLN A 271 -19.49 -14.82 3.84
N PRO A 272 -20.44 -14.31 3.03
CA PRO A 272 -20.13 -13.48 1.87
C PRO A 272 -19.69 -12.06 2.30
N TYR A 273 -19.20 -11.30 1.33
CA TYR A 273 -19.05 -9.85 1.52
C TYR A 273 -20.42 -9.20 1.66
N ALA A 274 -20.60 -8.40 2.70
CA ALA A 274 -21.86 -7.70 2.99
C ALA A 274 -21.69 -6.17 3.09
N GLY A 275 -20.57 -5.63 2.62
CA GLY A 275 -20.29 -4.19 2.67
C GLY A 275 -20.79 -3.43 1.44
N PRO A 276 -20.62 -2.10 1.43
CA PRO A 276 -21.10 -1.24 0.36
C PRO A 276 -20.30 -1.40 -0.93
N LEU A 277 -20.99 -1.31 -2.06
CA LEU A 277 -20.34 -1.17 -3.37
C LEU A 277 -19.86 0.28 -3.57
N THR A 278 -18.75 0.41 -4.26
CA THR A 278 -18.11 1.64 -4.71
C THR A 278 -18.07 1.65 -6.23
N LEU A 279 -18.21 2.83 -6.83
CA LEU A 279 -18.16 3.00 -8.28
C LEU A 279 -19.25 2.21 -9.04
N ALA A 280 -20.45 2.08 -8.45
CA ALA A 280 -21.55 1.27 -9.01
C ALA A 280 -21.97 1.69 -10.43
N GLU A 281 -21.83 2.98 -10.76
CA GLU A 281 -22.17 3.59 -12.05
C GLU A 281 -21.18 3.23 -13.18
N ALA A 282 -20.11 2.48 -12.90
CA ALA A 282 -19.05 2.24 -13.87
C ALA A 282 -19.43 1.24 -14.98
N HIS A 283 -19.21 1.63 -16.24
CA HIS A 283 -19.39 0.75 -17.38
C HIS A 283 -18.17 -0.18 -17.64
N PRO A 284 -18.40 -1.43 -18.12
CA PRO A 284 -17.33 -2.42 -18.34
C PRO A 284 -16.20 -1.97 -19.27
N ALA A 285 -16.51 -1.24 -20.33
CA ALA A 285 -15.52 -0.80 -21.33
C ALA A 285 -14.50 0.21 -20.77
N GLU A 286 -14.75 0.77 -19.58
CA GLU A 286 -13.97 1.86 -18.99
C GLU A 286 -13.38 1.49 -17.62
N ALA A 287 -13.54 0.24 -17.16
CA ALA A 287 -13.25 -0.14 -15.78
C ALA A 287 -11.86 0.30 -15.28
N ALA A 288 -10.81 0.10 -16.07
CA ALA A 288 -9.46 0.52 -15.69
C ALA A 288 -9.30 2.06 -15.61
N GLU A 289 -9.94 2.80 -16.51
CA GLU A 289 -9.91 4.26 -16.51
C GLU A 289 -10.79 4.84 -15.39
N VAL A 290 -11.93 4.23 -15.09
CA VAL A 290 -12.80 4.60 -13.96
C VAL A 290 -12.07 4.42 -12.63
N LEU A 291 -11.31 3.34 -12.46
CA LEU A 291 -10.50 3.15 -11.25
C LEU A 291 -9.38 4.18 -11.12
N LYS A 292 -8.69 4.50 -12.23
CA LYS A 292 -7.67 5.55 -12.23
C LYS A 292 -8.30 6.91 -11.89
N ALA A 293 -9.47 7.20 -12.44
CA ALA A 293 -10.24 8.41 -12.17
C ALA A 293 -10.72 8.46 -10.71
N ALA A 294 -11.13 7.33 -10.12
CA ALA A 294 -11.56 7.26 -8.72
C ALA A 294 -10.41 7.44 -7.72
N ASP A 295 -9.24 6.84 -7.98
CA ASP A 295 -8.03 7.07 -7.16
C ASP A 295 -7.58 8.53 -7.25
N ALA A 296 -7.52 9.06 -8.48
CA ALA A 296 -7.22 10.47 -8.71
C ALA A 296 -8.22 11.38 -7.99
N ARG A 297 -9.51 11.02 -8.01
CA ARG A 297 -10.56 11.76 -7.32
C ARG A 297 -10.32 11.83 -5.83
N THR A 298 -10.13 10.68 -5.22
CA THR A 298 -9.99 10.55 -3.77
C THR A 298 -8.79 11.38 -3.32
N TYR A 299 -7.66 11.22 -4.02
CA TYR A 299 -6.46 12.01 -3.79
C TYR A 299 -6.72 13.52 -3.88
N TRP A 300 -7.30 14.01 -4.99
CA TRP A 300 -7.51 15.44 -5.20
C TRP A 300 -8.57 16.04 -4.28
N LEU A 301 -9.58 15.27 -3.85
CA LEU A 301 -10.53 15.72 -2.84
C LEU A 301 -9.88 15.87 -1.47
N THR A 302 -9.02 14.93 -1.06
CA THR A 302 -8.24 15.06 0.18
C THR A 302 -7.33 16.28 0.12
N VAL A 303 -6.56 16.43 -0.96
CA VAL A 303 -5.70 17.61 -1.17
C VAL A 303 -6.54 18.89 -1.13
N PHE A 304 -7.66 18.94 -1.83
CA PHE A 304 -8.52 20.12 -1.82
C PHE A 304 -9.09 20.42 -0.42
N ALA A 305 -9.50 19.40 0.35
CA ALA A 305 -9.99 19.59 1.71
C ALA A 305 -8.94 20.27 2.60
N ASP A 306 -7.68 19.86 2.48
CA ASP A 306 -6.55 20.46 3.21
C ASP A 306 -6.23 21.88 2.71
N LEU A 307 -6.33 22.10 1.39
CA LEU A 307 -6.01 23.39 0.78
C LEU A 307 -7.11 24.43 0.86
N ARG A 308 -8.37 24.03 1.08
CA ARG A 308 -9.53 24.90 0.97
C ARG A 308 -9.42 26.17 1.80
N ALA A 309 -8.88 26.08 3.02
CA ALA A 309 -8.72 27.21 3.92
C ALA A 309 -7.59 28.18 3.49
N ALA A 310 -6.63 27.69 2.70
CA ALA A 310 -5.48 28.43 2.21
C ALA A 310 -5.66 28.92 0.76
N LEU A 311 -6.74 28.52 0.08
CA LEU A 311 -7.01 28.97 -1.27
C LEU A 311 -7.33 30.48 -1.28
N PRO A 312 -6.64 31.26 -2.12
CA PRO A 312 -6.94 32.68 -2.28
C PRO A 312 -8.38 32.89 -2.77
N ARG A 313 -8.98 34.02 -2.39
CA ARG A 313 -10.39 34.33 -2.75
C ARG A 313 -10.61 34.44 -4.26
N GLY A 314 -9.56 34.82 -5.00
CA GLY A 314 -9.56 34.86 -6.46
C GLY A 314 -9.47 33.49 -7.13
N MET A 315 -9.34 32.39 -6.40
CA MET A 315 -9.14 31.06 -6.97
C MET A 315 -10.33 30.12 -6.72
N VAL A 316 -10.73 29.39 -7.76
CA VAL A 316 -11.79 28.37 -7.69
C VAL A 316 -11.25 27.04 -8.21
N ALA A 317 -11.38 25.98 -7.42
CA ALA A 317 -10.95 24.66 -7.84
C ALA A 317 -11.97 24.01 -8.80
N ASP A 318 -11.47 23.46 -9.92
CA ASP A 318 -12.23 22.55 -10.79
C ASP A 318 -12.35 21.21 -10.05
N LEU A 319 -13.51 20.95 -9.47
CA LEU A 319 -13.76 19.69 -8.76
C LEU A 319 -14.04 18.52 -9.71
N ARG A 320 -13.80 18.66 -11.02
CA ARG A 320 -13.67 17.51 -11.94
C ARG A 320 -12.39 16.77 -11.63
N HIS A 321 -12.57 15.58 -11.08
CA HIS A 321 -11.57 14.87 -10.30
C HIS A 321 -11.16 13.53 -10.94
N ASP A 322 -11.63 13.29 -12.16
CA ASP A 322 -11.23 12.21 -13.06
C ASP A 322 -9.84 12.43 -13.70
N ARG A 323 -9.20 13.57 -13.42
CA ARG A 323 -7.93 13.98 -14.02
C ARG A 323 -6.75 13.67 -13.11
N LYS A 324 -5.57 13.49 -13.72
CA LYS A 324 -4.28 13.36 -13.02
C LYS A 324 -3.80 14.65 -12.33
N PHE A 325 -4.60 15.71 -12.35
CA PHE A 325 -4.30 17.02 -11.77
C PHE A 325 -5.54 17.68 -11.18
N LEU A 326 -5.35 18.52 -10.16
CA LEU A 326 -6.37 19.48 -9.71
C LEU A 326 -6.15 20.79 -10.46
N ARG A 327 -7.17 21.27 -11.16
CA ARG A 327 -7.13 22.56 -11.85
C ARG A 327 -7.68 23.66 -10.94
N LEU A 328 -7.02 24.81 -10.92
CA LEU A 328 -7.46 26.00 -10.18
C LEU A 328 -7.69 27.13 -11.19
N PHE A 329 -8.93 27.57 -11.31
CA PHE A 329 -9.32 28.72 -12.12
C PHE A 329 -9.09 30.02 -11.36
N LEU A 330 -8.85 31.07 -12.13
CA LEU A 330 -8.61 32.42 -11.65
C LEU A 330 -9.87 33.25 -11.93
N HIS A 331 -10.40 33.93 -10.92
CA HIS A 331 -11.60 34.75 -11.04
C HIS A 331 -11.40 35.84 -12.10
N GLY A 332 -12.42 36.07 -12.93
CA GLY A 332 -12.37 37.08 -14.00
C GLY A 332 -11.47 36.71 -15.20
N ARG A 333 -10.88 35.51 -15.25
CA ARG A 333 -10.02 35.07 -16.36
C ARG A 333 -10.68 33.98 -17.22
N PRO A 334 -10.31 33.86 -18.51
CA PRO A 334 -10.73 32.75 -19.36
C PRO A 334 -10.31 31.38 -18.82
N GLU A 335 -11.07 30.32 -19.09
CA GLU A 335 -10.80 28.97 -18.56
C GLU A 335 -9.45 28.37 -18.98
N GLU A 336 -8.92 28.76 -20.14
CA GLU A 336 -7.59 28.36 -20.60
C GLU A 336 -6.47 28.96 -19.72
N GLN A 337 -6.78 29.98 -18.93
CA GLN A 337 -5.89 30.61 -17.96
C GLN A 337 -6.13 30.01 -16.56
N HIS A 338 -5.29 29.06 -16.18
CA HIS A 338 -5.44 28.32 -14.93
C HIS A 338 -4.11 27.82 -14.38
N LEU A 339 -4.15 27.33 -13.13
CA LEU A 339 -3.06 26.58 -12.54
C LEU A 339 -3.43 25.08 -12.52
N ARG A 340 -2.43 24.21 -12.58
CA ARG A 340 -2.63 22.77 -12.31
C ARG A 340 -1.70 22.31 -11.22
N LEU A 341 -2.28 21.67 -10.21
CA LEU A 341 -1.53 20.87 -9.26
C LEU A 341 -1.39 19.46 -9.82
N LEU A 342 -0.17 18.97 -9.89
CA LEU A 342 0.18 17.63 -10.36
C LEU A 342 0.67 16.78 -9.20
N ARG A 343 0.20 15.54 -9.14
CA ARG A 343 0.74 14.53 -8.24
C ARG A 343 2.10 14.11 -8.79
N LEU A 344 3.17 14.40 -8.06
CA LEU A 344 4.50 13.86 -8.37
C LEU A 344 4.66 12.49 -7.71
N SER A 345 5.62 11.69 -8.17
CA SER A 345 5.98 10.42 -7.54
C SER A 345 6.53 10.59 -6.11
N ASN A 346 6.95 11.81 -5.74
CA ASN A 346 7.41 12.19 -4.42
C ASN A 346 6.24 12.72 -3.57
N GLU A 347 5.85 11.99 -2.53
CA GLU A 347 4.76 12.32 -1.60
C GLU A 347 4.98 13.60 -0.79
N GLN A 348 6.16 14.22 -0.82
CA GLN A 348 6.43 15.49 -0.16
C GLN A 348 6.32 16.70 -1.07
N ARG A 349 6.15 16.51 -2.38
CA ARG A 349 6.18 17.59 -3.37
C ARG A 349 5.03 17.47 -4.37
N MET A 350 4.56 18.62 -4.83
CA MET A 350 3.59 18.75 -5.91
C MET A 350 4.20 19.50 -7.08
N GLY A 351 3.77 19.14 -8.28
CA GLY A 351 4.01 19.96 -9.46
C GLY A 351 2.97 21.06 -9.50
N LEU A 352 3.38 22.27 -9.83
CA LEU A 352 2.51 23.41 -10.09
C LEU A 352 2.78 23.89 -11.51
N GLU A 353 1.88 23.57 -12.43
CA GLU A 353 1.93 24.10 -13.80
C GLU A 353 1.13 25.40 -13.91
N VAL A 354 1.71 26.37 -14.60
CA VAL A 354 1.12 27.68 -14.84
C VAL A 354 0.69 27.79 -16.29
N HIS A 355 -0.61 27.73 -16.55
CA HIS A 355 -1.20 27.89 -17.88
C HIS A 355 -1.67 29.35 -18.03
N LEU A 356 -0.73 30.26 -18.28
CA LEU A 356 -0.98 31.70 -18.48
C LEU A 356 -0.26 32.20 -19.75
N PRO A 357 -0.63 33.39 -20.28
CA PRO A 357 0.13 34.05 -21.33
C PRO A 357 1.61 34.18 -20.94
N ARG A 358 2.52 34.05 -21.92
CA ARG A 358 3.96 33.90 -21.66
C ARG A 358 4.55 34.99 -20.74
N ALA A 359 4.12 36.24 -20.90
CA ALA A 359 4.57 37.36 -20.08
C ALA A 359 4.23 37.15 -18.59
N LEU A 360 2.96 36.90 -18.30
CA LEU A 360 2.47 36.66 -16.93
C LEU A 360 2.98 35.35 -16.35
N ARG A 361 3.14 34.31 -17.18
CA ARG A 361 3.65 33.01 -16.76
C ARG A 361 5.06 33.11 -16.17
N ALA A 362 5.96 33.86 -16.82
CA ALA A 362 7.33 34.02 -16.35
C ALA A 362 7.35 34.70 -14.97
N GLU A 363 6.60 35.79 -14.83
CA GLU A 363 6.48 36.56 -13.60
C GLU A 363 5.91 35.75 -12.43
N VAL A 364 4.84 34.99 -12.67
CA VAL A 364 4.25 34.09 -11.68
C VAL A 364 5.25 33.00 -11.28
N LEU A 365 5.93 32.37 -12.24
CA LEU A 365 6.93 31.32 -11.93
C LEU A 365 8.12 31.87 -11.13
N ASP A 366 8.62 33.04 -11.49
CA ASP A 366 9.75 33.66 -10.78
C ASP A 366 9.34 34.09 -9.37
N THR A 367 8.14 34.64 -9.21
CA THR A 367 7.59 35.00 -7.89
C THR A 367 7.38 33.77 -7.01
N LEU A 368 6.81 32.70 -7.56
CA LEU A 368 6.63 31.43 -6.86
C LEU A 368 7.97 30.82 -6.43
N ALA A 369 8.99 30.86 -7.29
CA ALA A 369 10.32 30.35 -6.99
C ALA A 369 10.99 31.15 -5.86
N GLY A 370 10.76 32.46 -5.79
CA GLY A 370 11.28 33.33 -4.73
C GLY A 370 10.50 33.22 -3.42
N ALA A 371 9.18 33.02 -3.47
CA ALA A 371 8.31 32.97 -2.30
C ALA A 371 8.37 31.64 -1.54
N VAL A 372 8.71 30.54 -2.21
CA VAL A 372 8.60 29.19 -1.67
C VAL A 372 9.99 28.58 -1.46
N LYS A 373 10.38 28.41 -0.20
CA LYS A 373 11.69 27.85 0.15
C LYS A 373 11.81 26.42 -0.36
N GLY A 374 12.76 26.21 -1.27
CA GLY A 374 13.03 24.90 -1.86
C GLY A 374 12.10 24.53 -3.01
N ALA A 375 11.38 25.49 -3.60
CA ALA A 375 10.79 25.31 -4.93
C ALA A 375 11.89 25.09 -5.98
N ARG A 376 11.59 24.28 -7.00
CA ARG A 376 12.53 23.98 -8.10
C ARG A 376 11.81 24.19 -9.42
N ARG A 377 12.44 24.92 -10.34
CA ARG A 377 11.88 25.17 -11.66
C ARG A 377 12.00 23.91 -12.51
N GLU A 378 10.88 23.48 -13.08
CA GLU A 378 10.76 22.32 -13.96
C GLU A 378 10.39 22.84 -15.35
N GLY A 379 11.39 23.35 -16.09
CA GLY A 379 11.19 23.95 -17.41
C GLY A 379 10.53 25.33 -17.41
N ASP A 380 9.82 25.67 -18.51
CA ASP A 380 9.27 27.01 -18.75
C ASP A 380 7.83 27.20 -18.23
N ARG A 381 7.24 26.15 -17.65
CA ARG A 381 5.81 26.08 -17.30
C ARG A 381 5.52 25.52 -15.91
N ALA A 382 6.47 24.89 -15.25
CA ALA A 382 6.20 24.19 -14.01
C ALA A 382 7.22 24.49 -12.90
N LEU A 383 6.75 24.33 -11.68
CA LEU A 383 7.56 24.30 -10.46
C LEU A 383 7.26 23.03 -9.69
N SER A 384 8.28 22.40 -9.13
CA SER A 384 8.11 21.45 -8.04
C SER A 384 8.11 22.22 -6.72
N VAL A 385 7.07 22.06 -5.91
CA VAL A 385 6.83 22.80 -4.66
C VAL A 385 6.63 21.81 -3.49
N PRO A 386 7.20 22.03 -2.29
CA PRO A 386 6.87 21.24 -1.11
C PRO A 386 5.36 21.32 -0.80
N ILE A 387 4.70 20.17 -0.55
CA ILE A 387 3.24 20.13 -0.29
C ILE A 387 2.85 21.06 0.86
N ALA A 388 3.63 21.07 1.94
CA ALA A 388 3.39 21.93 3.10
C ALA A 388 3.41 23.44 2.79
N GLN A 389 3.97 23.85 1.64
CA GLN A 389 4.06 25.25 1.22
C GLN A 389 3.15 25.56 0.02
N ILE A 390 2.32 24.63 -0.44
CA ILE A 390 1.52 24.85 -1.64
C ILE A 390 0.47 25.97 -1.43
N GLY A 391 -0.08 26.12 -0.23
CA GLY A 391 -0.96 27.26 0.10
C GLY A 391 -0.25 28.61 -0.03
N GLN A 392 1.00 28.71 0.43
CA GLN A 392 1.83 29.91 0.27
C GLN A 392 2.15 30.18 -1.19
N ALA A 393 2.44 29.12 -1.97
CA ALA A 393 2.66 29.22 -3.39
C ALA A 393 1.42 29.82 -4.09
N LEU A 394 0.24 29.28 -3.81
CA LEU A 394 -1.02 29.77 -4.41
C LEU A 394 -1.31 31.22 -4.03
N ALA A 395 -1.08 31.61 -2.77
CA ALA A 395 -1.21 33.00 -2.33
C ALA A 395 -0.22 33.95 -3.04
N ALA A 396 1.02 33.51 -3.26
CA ALA A 396 2.02 34.29 -4.01
C ALA A 396 1.64 34.42 -5.49
N ALA A 397 1.06 33.38 -6.10
CA ALA A 397 0.55 33.47 -7.46
C ALA A 397 -0.62 34.47 -7.57
N ASP A 398 -1.58 34.42 -6.63
CA ASP A 398 -2.73 35.33 -6.60
C ASP A 398 -2.29 36.80 -6.52
N ALA A 399 -1.27 37.11 -5.72
CA ALA A 399 -0.77 38.48 -5.56
C ALA A 399 -0.15 39.08 -6.83
N VAL A 400 0.31 38.25 -7.77
CA VAL A 400 0.97 38.67 -9.02
C VAL A 400 0.00 38.68 -10.19
N ILE A 401 -1.04 37.85 -10.12
CA ILE A 401 -2.08 37.81 -11.14
C ILE A 401 -2.98 39.02 -10.89
N PRO A 402 -2.94 40.06 -11.74
CA PRO A 402 -3.71 41.27 -11.47
C PRO A 402 -5.20 40.93 -11.44
N ASP A 403 -5.94 41.56 -10.51
CA ASP A 403 -7.39 41.60 -10.58
C ASP A 403 -7.80 42.14 -11.97
N ALA A 404 -8.69 41.42 -12.65
CA ALA A 404 -9.16 41.76 -13.99
C ALA A 404 -10.19 42.91 -13.95
#